data_AF-A0A100WT33-F1
#
_entry.id   AF-A0A100WT33-F1
#
_cell.length_a   1.000
_cell.length_b   1.000
_cell.length_c   1.000
_cell.angle_alpha   90.00
_cell.angle_beta   90.00
_cell.angle_gamma   90.00
#
_symmetry.space_group_name_H-M   'P 1'
#
loop_
_entity.id
_entity.type
_entity.pdbx_description
1 polymer ?
#
loop_
_entity_poly.entity_id
_entity_poly.type
_entity_poly.pdbx_seq_one_letter_code
_entity_poly.pdbx_strand_id
1 'polypeptide(L)'
;MITVTTSLDRIIAHCGDRPVVEHESLWGNSGLATDPNHVTAAAVLREQFRTRPAAGAHLAIDVEVEIADLSAYDTRFGTAEVA
;
A
#
# COMPACT_ATOMS: atom_id res chain seq x y z
N MET A 1 -15.58 -20.30 5.20
CA MET A 1 -15.24 -20.62 6.60
C MET A 1 -13.72 -20.77 6.67
N ILE A 2 -13.07 -20.18 7.68
CA ILE A 2 -11.63 -20.36 7.93
C ILE A 2 -11.45 -21.34 9.08
N THR A 3 -10.62 -22.36 8.89
CA THR A 3 -10.22 -23.31 9.93
C THR A 3 -8.75 -23.09 10.25
N VAL A 4 -8.41 -22.99 11.53
CA VAL A 4 -7.03 -22.78 11.98
C VAL A 4 -6.59 -24.00 12.79
N THR A 5 -5.46 -24.57 12.39
CA THR A 5 -4.80 -25.67 13.08
C THR A 5 -3.49 -25.18 13.67
N THR A 6 -3.26 -25.46 14.95
CA THR A 6 -2.08 -24.99 15.69
C THR A 6 -1.28 -26.18 16.25
N SER A 7 0.03 -26.18 16.03
CA SER A 7 1.02 -27.04 16.70
C SER A 7 1.98 -26.18 17.53
N LEU A 8 2.95 -26.83 18.18
CA LEU A 8 3.95 -26.13 18.99
C LEU A 8 4.85 -25.17 18.17
N ASP A 9 5.06 -25.49 16.91
CA ASP A 9 6.00 -24.83 16.01
C ASP A 9 5.30 -24.15 14.82
N ARG A 10 4.05 -24.49 14.54
CA ARG A 10 3.36 -24.09 13.31
C ARG A 10 1.91 -23.71 13.54
N ILE A 11 1.44 -22.73 12.78
CA ILE A 11 0.04 -22.34 12.66
C ILE A 11 -0.32 -22.37 11.18
N ILE A 12 -1.36 -23.13 10.82
CA ILE A 12 -1.83 -23.26 9.44
C ILE A 12 -3.30 -22.86 9.38
N ALA A 13 -3.62 -21.95 8.46
CA ALA A 13 -5.00 -21.55 8.18
C ALA A 13 -5.46 -22.14 6.85
N HIS A 14 -6.66 -22.69 6.83
CA HIS A 14 -7.31 -23.25 5.65
C HIS A 14 -8.62 -22.54 5.34
N CYS A 15 -8.93 -22.39 4.06
CA CYS A 15 -10.25 -22.00 3.56
C CYS A 15 -10.85 -23.18 2.80
N GLY A 16 -11.74 -23.94 3.46
CA GLY A 16 -12.09 -25.29 3.00
C GLY A 16 -10.85 -26.19 3.04
N ASP A 17 -10.54 -26.85 1.93
CA ASP A 17 -9.38 -27.73 1.82
C ASP A 17 -8.10 -27.02 1.37
N ARG A 18 -8.17 -25.70 1.10
CA ARG A 18 -7.02 -24.94 0.58
C ARG A 18 -6.25 -24.27 1.73
N PRO A 19 -4.95 -24.56 1.90
CA PRO A 19 -4.11 -23.77 2.81
C PRO A 19 -3.99 -22.34 2.27
N VAL A 20 -4.28 -21.36 3.13
CA VAL A 20 -4.21 -19.93 2.79
C VAL A 20 -3.07 -19.22 3.50
N VAL A 21 -2.61 -19.74 4.65
CA VAL A 21 -1.49 -19.19 5.39
C VAL A 21 -0.78 -20.29 6.17
N GLU A 22 0.53 -20.13 6.30
CA GLU A 22 1.38 -20.94 7.15
C GLU A 22 2.37 -20.02 7.85
N HIS A 23 2.45 -20.13 9.18
CA HIS A 23 3.29 -19.26 10.01
C HIS A 23 3.91 -20.05 11.16
N GLU A 24 5.10 -19.64 11.61
CA GLU A 24 5.75 -20.24 12.78
C GLU A 24 5.03 -19.81 14.08
N SER A 25 4.90 -20.72 15.05
CA SER A 25 4.30 -20.38 16.33
C SER A 25 5.21 -19.41 17.10
N LEU A 26 4.68 -18.23 17.45
CA LEU A 26 5.38 -17.25 18.26
C LEU A 26 5.00 -17.45 19.74
N TRP A 27 6.02 -17.51 20.59
CA TRP A 27 5.88 -17.68 22.03
C TRP A 27 6.32 -16.42 22.78
N GLY A 28 5.71 -16.18 23.94
CA GLY A 28 5.97 -14.98 24.76
C GLY A 28 5.25 -13.73 24.26
N ASN A 29 5.59 -12.58 24.85
CA ASN A 29 4.74 -11.38 24.77
C ASN A 29 5.17 -10.37 23.69
N SER A 30 6.33 -10.59 23.06
CA SER A 30 6.94 -9.64 22.12
C SER A 30 7.12 -10.24 20.71
N GLY A 31 6.35 -11.27 20.38
CA GLY A 31 6.33 -11.85 19.04
C GLY A 31 5.77 -10.86 18.02
N LEU A 32 6.45 -10.72 16.89
CA LEU A 32 5.97 -9.93 15.75
C LEU A 32 5.53 -10.88 14.64
N ALA A 33 4.22 -10.94 14.38
CA ALA A 33 3.67 -11.64 13.22
C ALA A 33 3.52 -10.65 12.06
N THR A 34 4.19 -10.90 10.94
CA THR A 34 4.07 -10.10 9.72
C THR A 34 4.16 -11.01 8.51
N ASP A 35 3.46 -10.64 7.43
CA ASP A 35 3.66 -11.27 6.13
C ASP A 35 5.08 -10.92 5.63
N PRO A 36 5.94 -11.91 5.33
CA PRO A 36 7.28 -11.67 4.78
C PRO A 36 7.27 -10.85 3.48
N ASN A 37 6.26 -11.06 2.62
CA ASN A 37 6.11 -10.30 1.38
C ASN A 37 5.82 -8.83 1.67
N HIS A 38 5.03 -8.57 2.72
CA HIS A 38 4.76 -7.20 3.15
C HIS A 38 6.01 -6.52 3.71
N VAL A 39 6.88 -7.24 4.45
CA VAL A 39 8.16 -6.70 4.93
C VAL A 39 9.03 -6.27 3.75
N THR A 40 9.17 -7.13 2.75
CA THR A 40 9.94 -6.84 1.53
C THR A 40 9.37 -5.64 0.77
N ALA A 41 8.06 -5.62 0.53
CA ALA A 41 7.39 -4.50 -0.14
C ALA A 41 7.57 -3.19 0.64
N ALA A 42 7.41 -3.23 1.96
CA ALA A 42 7.58 -2.07 2.81
C ALA A 42 9.05 -1.59 2.85
N ALA A 43 10.03 -2.49 2.76
CA ALA A 43 11.44 -2.10 2.64
C ALA A 43 11.70 -1.31 1.35
N VAL A 44 11.17 -1.78 0.22
CA VAL A 44 11.26 -1.08 -1.08
C VAL A 44 10.63 0.31 -0.99
N LEU A 45 9.41 0.42 -0.44
CA LEU A 45 8.71 1.70 -0.31
C LEU A 45 9.45 2.69 0.57
N ARG A 46 10.08 2.21 1.66
CA ARG A 46 10.91 3.07 2.53
C ARG A 46 12.13 3.58 1.78
N GLU A 47 12.79 2.76 0.98
CA GLU A 47 13.95 3.19 0.21
C GLU A 47 13.58 4.20 -0.88
N GLN A 48 12.47 3.97 -1.58
CA GLN A 48 11.92 4.94 -2.53
C GLN A 48 11.59 6.27 -1.84
N PHE A 49 11.01 6.23 -0.64
CA PHE A 49 10.73 7.45 0.11
C PHE A 49 12.01 8.18 0.52
N ARG A 50 13.07 7.46 0.92
CA ARG A 50 14.37 8.05 1.30
C ARG A 50 15.09 8.70 0.12
N THR A 51 14.94 8.12 -1.07
CA THR A 51 15.62 8.57 -2.31
C THR A 51 14.79 9.55 -3.12
N ARG A 52 13.51 9.77 -2.79
CA ARG A 52 12.67 10.71 -3.52
C ARG A 52 13.21 12.15 -3.37
N PRO A 53 13.08 12.99 -4.42
CA PRO A 53 13.36 14.42 -4.31
C PRO A 53 12.53 15.06 -3.20
N ALA A 54 13.08 16.10 -2.55
CA ALA A 54 12.35 16.86 -1.54
C ALA A 54 10.97 17.29 -2.06
N ALA A 55 9.96 17.28 -1.20
CA ALA A 55 8.64 17.80 -1.57
C ALA A 55 8.80 19.25 -2.05
N GLY A 56 8.32 19.54 -3.26
CA GLY A 56 8.53 20.84 -3.91
C GLY A 56 9.80 20.97 -4.76
N ALA A 57 10.60 19.91 -4.96
CA ALA A 57 11.74 19.96 -5.90
C ALA A 57 11.31 20.32 -7.34
N HIS A 58 10.06 19.99 -7.72
CA HIS A 58 9.47 20.41 -8.99
C HIS A 58 9.12 21.90 -9.05
N LEU A 59 9.07 22.60 -7.90
CA LEU A 59 8.90 24.05 -7.81
C LEU A 59 10.24 24.80 -7.87
N ALA A 60 11.37 24.08 -7.71
CA ALA A 60 12.71 24.66 -7.82
C ALA A 60 13.16 24.83 -9.27
N ILE A 61 12.43 24.21 -10.21
CA ILE A 61 12.52 24.51 -11.63
C ILE A 61 11.39 25.50 -11.88
N ASP A 62 11.68 26.66 -12.48
CA ASP A 62 10.67 27.54 -13.06
C ASP A 62 10.01 26.79 -14.23
N VAL A 63 9.14 25.84 -13.89
CA VAL A 63 8.22 25.23 -14.85
C VAL A 63 7.05 26.18 -14.91
N GLU A 64 7.01 26.97 -15.97
CA GLU A 64 5.83 27.74 -16.34
C GLU A 64 4.76 26.72 -16.78
N VAL A 65 3.99 26.23 -15.80
CA VAL A 65 2.85 25.35 -16.06
C VAL A 65 1.75 26.24 -16.62
N GLU A 66 1.31 25.94 -17.83
CA GLU A 66 0.16 26.62 -18.43
C GLU A 66 -1.06 26.43 -17.52
N ILE A 67 -1.47 27.51 -16.86
CA ILE A 67 -2.67 27.52 -16.03
C ILE A 67 -3.85 27.59 -16.98
N ALA A 68 -4.37 26.42 -17.35
CA ALA A 68 -5.61 26.34 -18.09
C ALA A 68 -6.78 26.77 -17.20
N ASP A 69 -7.66 27.62 -17.74
CA ASP A 69 -8.91 27.99 -17.09
C ASP A 69 -9.72 26.72 -16.77
N LEU A 70 -10.17 26.59 -15.51
CA LEU A 70 -10.96 25.44 -15.05
C LEU A 70 -12.25 25.28 -15.87
N SER A 71 -12.80 26.38 -16.41
CA SER A 71 -13.97 26.35 -17.29
C SER A 71 -13.75 25.54 -18.58
N ALA A 72 -12.49 25.42 -19.04
CA ALA A 72 -12.13 24.59 -20.18
C ALA A 72 -12.27 23.10 -19.85
N TYR A 73 -11.94 22.70 -18.63
CA TYR A 73 -12.17 21.34 -18.15
C TYR A 73 -13.66 21.07 -17.99
N ASP A 74 -14.41 22.01 -17.43
CA ASP A 74 -15.86 21.88 -17.30
C ASP A 74 -16.57 21.68 -18.64
N THR A 75 -16.13 22.42 -19.66
CA THR A 75 -16.63 22.26 -21.04
C THR A 75 -16.22 20.91 -21.64
N ARG A 76 -14.95 20.51 -21.45
CA ARG A 76 -14.40 19.26 -21.99
C ARG A 76 -15.09 18.02 -21.42
N PHE A 77 -15.39 18.05 -20.12
CA PHE A 77 -15.94 16.93 -19.37
C PHE A 77 -17.45 17.03 -19.12
N GLY A 78 -18.08 18.14 -19.53
CA GLY A 78 -19.51 18.38 -19.32
C GLY A 78 -19.89 18.51 -17.85
N THR A 79 -18.97 19.00 -17.02
CA THR A 79 -19.14 19.14 -15.55
C THR A 79 -19.56 20.54 -15.12
N ALA A 80 -19.79 21.46 -16.07
CA ALA A 80 -20.40 22.74 -15.75
C ALA A 80 -21.74 22.51 -15.04
N GLU A 81 -21.93 23.13 -13.88
CA GLU A 81 -23.03 22.88 -12.96
C GLU A 81 -24.39 22.69 -13.67
N VAL A 82 -25.07 21.60 -13.34
CA VAL A 82 -26.47 21.36 -13.74
C VAL A 82 -27.35 22.15 -12.77
N ALA A 83 -27.96 23.23 -13.26
CA ALA A 83 -28.93 24.05 -12.53
C ALA A 83 -30.21 23.28 -12.17
#